data_AF-A0A4Q2LHX6-F1
#
_entry.id   AF-A0A4Q2LHX6-F1
#
_cell.length_a   1.000
_cell.length_b   1.000
_cell.length_c   1.000
_cell.angle_alpha   90.00
_cell.angle_beta   90.00
_cell.angle_gamma   90.00
#
_symmetry.space_group_name_H-M   'P 1'
#
loop_
_entity.id
_entity.type
_entity.pdbx_description
1 polymer ?
#
loop_
_entity_poly.entity_id
_entity_poly.type
_entity_poly.pdbx_seq_one_letter_code
_entity_poly.pdbx_strand_id
1 'polypeptide(L)'
;MPQKEIEFEEKTFEQKEEEFREQHQIRKGELDLDHIEIIGVKGGLLESLLSIFEAVKAKDDEARLTLTYDPQFDEFAGIEPYLLAVTKVELDDSRVKAVTEEYGLKEFADDVAVVKISMKTINRNLEEEIGTGDYVFVKISGQWKFYRYQ
;
A
#
# COMPACT_ATOMS: atom_id res chain seq x y z
N MET A 1 22.64 -52.57 -4.15
CA MET A 1 21.49 -51.77 -3.67
C MET A 1 21.48 -50.50 -4.48
N PRO A 2 20.45 -50.20 -5.29
CA PRO A 2 20.42 -48.96 -6.06
C PRO A 2 20.11 -47.78 -5.13
N GLN A 3 20.91 -46.72 -5.24
CA GLN A 3 20.66 -45.45 -4.58
C GLN A 3 19.45 -44.80 -5.24
N LYS A 4 18.41 -44.49 -4.45
CA LYS A 4 17.31 -43.62 -4.89
C LYS A 4 17.88 -42.21 -5.00
N GLU A 5 18.02 -41.71 -6.22
CA GLU A 5 18.15 -40.29 -6.48
C GLU A 5 16.84 -39.63 -6.02
N ILE A 6 16.94 -38.75 -5.03
CA ILE A 6 15.85 -37.87 -4.65
C ILE A 6 16.03 -36.64 -5.55
N GLU A 7 15.26 -36.60 -6.63
CA GLU A 7 15.11 -35.39 -7.43
C GLU A 7 14.38 -34.35 -6.57
N PHE A 8 15.12 -33.32 -6.14
CA PHE A 8 14.52 -32.09 -5.65
C PHE A 8 14.13 -31.28 -6.88
N GLU A 9 12.87 -31.35 -7.31
CA GLU A 9 12.33 -30.39 -8.26
C GLU A 9 12.31 -29.00 -7.60
N GLU A 10 13.28 -28.16 -7.94
CA GLU A 10 13.20 -26.72 -7.67
C GLU A 10 12.09 -26.14 -8.55
N LYS A 11 10.93 -25.88 -7.95
CA LYS A 11 9.82 -25.17 -8.61
C LYS A 11 10.33 -23.87 -9.25
N THR A 12 9.94 -23.64 -10.50
CA THR A 12 10.31 -22.42 -11.23
C THR A 12 9.66 -21.20 -10.60
N PHE A 13 10.21 -20.01 -10.88
CA PHE A 13 9.67 -18.73 -10.39
C PHE A 13 8.19 -18.55 -10.75
N GLU A 14 7.82 -18.87 -11.98
CA GLU A 14 6.45 -18.76 -12.48
C GLU A 14 5.49 -19.73 -11.76
N GLN A 15 5.93 -20.96 -11.47
CA GLN A 15 5.12 -21.94 -10.73
C GLN A 15 4.88 -21.53 -9.27
N LYS A 16 5.89 -20.94 -8.61
CA LYS A 16 5.72 -20.40 -7.26
C LYS A 16 4.78 -19.19 -7.26
N GLU A 17 4.83 -18.35 -8.28
CA GLU A 17 3.96 -17.18 -8.42
C GLU A 17 2.51 -17.59 -8.74
N GLU A 18 2.32 -18.62 -9.56
CA GLU A 18 1.00 -19.15 -9.91
C GLU A 18 0.35 -19.89 -8.73
N GLU A 19 1.09 -20.75 -8.02
CA GLU A 19 0.62 -21.35 -6.75
C GLU A 19 0.34 -20.28 -5.68
N PHE A 20 1.16 -19.22 -5.63
CA PHE A 20 0.93 -18.08 -4.72
C PHE A 20 -0.38 -17.38 -5.08
N ARG A 21 -0.61 -17.04 -6.35
CA ARG A 21 -1.88 -16.44 -6.78
C ARG A 21 -3.07 -17.36 -6.49
N GLU A 22 -2.97 -18.66 -6.77
CA GLU A 22 -4.05 -19.63 -6.52
C GLU A 22 -4.37 -19.81 -5.04
N GLN A 23 -3.35 -19.88 -4.17
CA GLN A 23 -3.57 -20.00 -2.71
C GLN A 23 -4.10 -18.70 -2.07
N HIS A 24 -3.80 -17.53 -2.64
CA HIS A 24 -4.15 -16.22 -2.05
C HIS A 24 -5.35 -15.53 -2.70
N GLN A 25 -5.83 -16.00 -3.84
CA GLN A 25 -7.19 -15.67 -4.30
C GLN A 25 -8.27 -16.01 -3.24
N ILE A 26 -7.93 -16.84 -2.23
CA ILE A 26 -8.85 -17.37 -1.22
C ILE A 26 -8.77 -16.66 0.14
N ARG A 27 -7.68 -15.96 0.51
CA ARG A 27 -7.60 -15.26 1.82
C ARG A 27 -7.81 -13.76 1.69
N LYS A 28 -9.07 -13.34 1.77
CA LYS A 28 -9.46 -11.98 2.12
C LYS A 28 -9.71 -11.91 3.63
N GLY A 29 -8.65 -11.86 4.43
CA GLY A 29 -8.79 -11.51 5.85
C GLY A 29 -9.45 -10.14 6.00
N GLU A 30 -10.09 -9.88 7.14
CA GLU A 30 -10.58 -8.53 7.41
C GLU A 30 -9.38 -7.64 7.73
N LEU A 31 -9.17 -6.58 6.94
CA LEU A 31 -8.13 -5.59 7.19
C LEU A 31 -8.35 -4.96 8.58
N ASP A 32 -7.36 -5.07 9.46
CA ASP A 32 -7.36 -4.44 10.78
C ASP A 32 -6.92 -2.98 10.68
N LEU A 33 -7.81 -2.08 11.11
CA LEU A 33 -7.61 -0.63 11.17
C LEU A 33 -7.81 -0.08 12.60
N ASP A 34 -8.04 -0.94 13.60
CA ASP A 34 -8.44 -0.52 14.95
C ASP A 34 -7.27 0.06 15.76
N HIS A 35 -6.03 -0.31 15.41
CA HIS A 35 -4.82 0.01 16.18
C HIS A 35 -3.75 0.71 15.34
N ILE A 36 -4.13 1.74 14.57
CA ILE A 36 -3.18 2.56 13.81
C ILE A 36 -2.51 3.58 14.73
N GLU A 37 -1.18 3.52 14.86
CA GLU A 37 -0.40 4.60 15.48
C GLU A 37 -0.31 5.81 14.53
N ILE A 38 -0.80 6.99 14.95
CA ILE A 38 -0.82 8.20 14.13
C ILE A 38 0.19 9.23 14.68
N ILE A 39 1.18 9.60 13.87
CA ILE A 39 2.22 10.59 14.24
C ILE A 39 2.21 11.76 13.25
N GLY A 40 1.83 12.95 13.73
CA GLY A 40 1.94 14.20 12.96
C GLY A 40 0.91 14.41 11.85
N VAL A 41 0.32 13.34 11.31
CA VAL A 41 -0.76 13.38 10.30
C VAL A 41 -2.08 13.80 10.95
N LYS A 42 -2.79 14.78 10.36
CA LYS A 42 -3.99 15.39 10.96
C LYS A 42 -4.89 16.08 9.93
N GLY A 43 -6.12 16.39 10.33
CA GLY A 43 -7.11 17.09 9.51
C GLY A 43 -7.48 16.32 8.24
N GLY A 44 -7.76 17.06 7.16
CA GLY A 44 -8.20 16.46 5.90
C GLY A 44 -7.23 15.45 5.27
N LEU A 45 -5.93 15.51 5.60
CA LEU A 45 -4.96 14.50 5.14
C LEU A 45 -5.21 13.16 5.84
N LEU A 46 -5.40 13.19 7.17
CA LEU A 46 -5.73 12.00 7.94
C LEU A 46 -7.06 11.41 7.52
N GLU A 47 -8.08 12.26 7.32
CA GLU A 47 -9.40 11.82 6.83
C GLU A 47 -9.30 11.13 5.46
N SER A 48 -8.52 11.69 4.53
CA SER A 48 -8.29 11.08 3.22
C SER A 48 -7.57 9.73 3.31
N LEU A 49 -6.55 9.63 4.17
CA LEU A 49 -5.80 8.39 4.40
C LEU A 49 -6.71 7.28 4.96
N LEU A 50 -7.46 7.59 6.02
CA LEU A 50 -8.39 6.64 6.62
C LEU A 50 -9.49 6.24 5.61
N SER A 51 -9.97 7.18 4.79
CA SER A 51 -10.96 6.87 3.74
C SER A 51 -10.40 5.90 2.69
N ILE A 52 -9.11 6.01 2.34
CA ILE A 52 -8.46 5.04 1.45
C ILE A 52 -8.44 3.66 2.11
N PHE A 53 -8.02 3.57 3.37
CA PHE A 53 -7.95 2.28 4.07
C PHE A 53 -9.32 1.63 4.26
N GLU A 54 -10.35 2.42 4.56
CA GLU A 54 -11.73 1.93 4.64
C GLU A 54 -12.22 1.43 3.27
N ALA A 55 -11.89 2.13 2.18
CA ALA A 55 -12.22 1.67 0.83
C ALA A 55 -11.51 0.35 0.48
N VAL A 56 -10.25 0.18 0.89
CA VAL A 56 -9.52 -1.09 0.75
C VAL A 56 -10.19 -2.21 1.56
N LYS A 57 -10.53 -1.93 2.83
CA LYS A 57 -11.24 -2.89 3.71
C LYS A 57 -12.59 -3.31 3.13
N ALA A 58 -13.35 -2.35 2.60
CA ALA A 58 -14.67 -2.55 2.00
C ALA A 58 -14.62 -3.13 0.58
N LYS A 59 -13.44 -3.17 -0.06
CA LYS A 59 -13.26 -3.55 -1.47
C LYS A 59 -14.06 -2.66 -2.41
N ASP A 60 -14.11 -1.38 -2.07
CA ASP A 60 -14.79 -0.35 -2.83
C ASP A 60 -13.76 0.33 -3.75
N ASP A 61 -13.58 -0.26 -4.93
CA ASP A 61 -12.65 0.25 -5.94
C ASP A 61 -13.02 1.66 -6.39
N GLU A 62 -14.32 1.96 -6.52
CA GLU A 62 -14.78 3.27 -6.96
C GLU A 62 -14.41 4.34 -5.92
N ALA A 63 -14.72 4.11 -4.64
CA ALA A 63 -14.34 5.02 -3.57
C ALA A 63 -12.82 5.21 -3.51
N ARG A 64 -12.05 4.12 -3.57
CA ARG A 64 -10.58 4.17 -3.55
C ARG A 64 -10.02 5.00 -4.70
N LEU A 65 -10.49 4.76 -5.93
CA LEU A 65 -10.02 5.49 -7.11
C LEU A 65 -10.37 6.98 -7.09
N THR A 66 -11.46 7.39 -6.43
CA THR A 66 -11.77 8.83 -6.28
C THR A 66 -10.77 9.56 -5.37
N LEU A 67 -10.17 8.83 -4.42
CA LEU A 67 -9.17 9.31 -3.47
C LEU A 67 -7.74 9.23 -4.03
N THR A 68 -7.56 8.59 -5.18
CA THR A 68 -6.31 8.58 -5.94
C THR A 68 -6.31 9.72 -6.97
N TYR A 69 -5.16 10.38 -7.15
CA TYR A 69 -4.99 11.47 -8.11
C TYR A 69 -5.05 10.96 -9.55
N ASP A 70 -4.25 9.92 -9.85
CA ASP A 70 -4.24 9.23 -11.13
C ASP A 70 -4.75 7.80 -10.92
N PRO A 71 -5.98 7.46 -11.36
CA PRO A 71 -6.55 6.13 -11.25
C PRO A 71 -5.69 5.01 -11.88
N GLN A 72 -4.76 5.34 -12.77
CA GLN A 72 -3.82 4.35 -13.34
C GLN A 72 -2.74 3.92 -12.33
N PHE A 73 -2.54 4.66 -11.24
CA PHE A 73 -1.58 4.39 -10.18
C PHE A 73 -2.28 4.08 -8.85
N ASP A 74 -2.96 2.94 -8.81
CA ASP A 74 -3.61 2.40 -7.61
C ASP A 74 -2.77 1.32 -6.93
N GLU A 75 -1.78 1.76 -6.13
CA GLU A 75 -0.90 0.86 -5.37
C GLU A 75 -1.68 -0.04 -4.41
N PHE A 76 -2.75 0.49 -3.82
CA PHE A 76 -3.54 -0.20 -2.82
C PHE A 76 -4.32 -1.39 -3.38
N ALA A 77 -4.71 -1.35 -4.66
CA ALA A 77 -5.30 -2.51 -5.35
C ALA A 77 -4.32 -3.69 -5.45
N GLY A 78 -3.02 -3.41 -5.67
CA GLY A 78 -2.00 -4.44 -5.83
C GLY A 78 -1.72 -5.20 -4.53
N ILE A 79 -1.78 -4.48 -3.40
CA ILE A 79 -1.49 -5.04 -2.07
C ILE A 79 -2.75 -5.51 -1.32
N GLU A 80 -3.96 -5.10 -1.72
CA GLU A 80 -5.24 -5.47 -1.07
C GLU A 80 -5.31 -6.95 -0.66
N PRO A 81 -4.99 -7.93 -1.54
CA PRO A 81 -5.16 -9.34 -1.19
C PRO A 81 -4.22 -9.84 -0.08
N TYR A 82 -3.14 -9.10 0.19
CA TYR A 82 -2.07 -9.50 1.10
C TYR A 82 -2.02 -8.64 2.36
N LEU A 83 -2.78 -7.55 2.41
CA LEU A 83 -2.76 -6.58 3.48
C LEU A 83 -3.57 -7.07 4.68
N LEU A 84 -2.91 -7.20 5.85
CA LEU A 84 -3.51 -7.68 7.09
C LEU A 84 -3.87 -6.55 8.04
N ALA A 85 -3.00 -5.55 8.17
CA ALA A 85 -3.20 -4.42 9.07
C ALA A 85 -2.44 -3.18 8.58
N VAL A 86 -3.00 -2.01 8.86
CA VAL A 86 -2.22 -0.76 8.89
C VAL A 86 -1.79 -0.53 10.34
N THR A 87 -0.50 -0.45 10.61
CA THR A 87 0.02 -0.40 11.99
C THR A 87 0.44 1.00 12.39
N LYS A 88 0.91 1.81 11.45
CA LYS A 88 1.40 3.16 11.73
C LYS A 88 1.29 4.08 10.51
N VAL A 89 0.96 5.34 10.76
CA VAL A 89 1.05 6.45 9.79
C VAL A 89 1.83 7.62 10.39
N GLU A 90 2.86 8.08 9.70
CA GLU A 90 3.74 9.14 10.18
C GLU A 90 4.01 10.19 9.09
N LEU A 91 3.85 11.46 9.43
CA LEU A 91 4.21 12.56 8.52
C LEU A 91 5.73 12.67 8.39
N ASP A 92 6.25 12.69 7.17
CA ASP A 92 7.67 12.88 6.89
C ASP A 92 7.93 14.19 6.10
N ASP A 93 8.25 15.25 6.83
CA ASP A 93 8.56 16.56 6.23
C ASP A 93 9.93 16.58 5.52
N SER A 94 10.82 15.61 5.78
CA SER A 94 12.19 15.63 5.29
C SER A 94 12.28 15.43 3.76
N ARG A 95 11.31 14.73 3.19
CA ARG A 95 11.26 14.40 1.75
C ARG A 95 10.36 15.31 0.92
N VAL A 96 9.46 16.07 1.55
CA VAL A 96 8.42 16.86 0.85
C VAL A 96 9.02 17.76 -0.22
N LYS A 97 10.09 18.51 0.10
CA LYS A 97 10.74 19.42 -0.85
C LYS A 97 11.29 18.66 -2.07
N ALA A 98 12.02 17.57 -1.83
CA ALA A 98 12.66 16.79 -2.89
C ALA A 98 11.61 16.18 -3.84
N VAL A 99 10.57 15.55 -3.28
CA VAL A 99 9.47 14.94 -4.05
C VAL A 99 8.68 15.98 -4.83
N THR A 100 8.43 17.14 -4.23
CA THR A 100 7.74 18.26 -4.89
C THR A 100 8.50 18.75 -6.11
N GLU A 101 9.83 18.85 -6.02
CA GLU A 101 10.70 19.30 -7.12
C GLU A 101 10.87 18.21 -8.18
N GLU A 102 11.08 16.95 -7.78
CA GLU A 102 11.24 15.80 -8.68
C GLU A 102 10.04 15.61 -9.63
N TYR A 103 8.83 15.75 -9.10
CA TYR A 103 7.59 15.54 -9.87
C TYR A 103 6.91 16.82 -10.34
N GLY A 104 7.50 18.00 -10.13
CA GLY A 104 6.90 19.27 -10.55
C GLY A 104 5.54 19.55 -9.90
N LEU A 105 5.28 19.08 -8.68
CA LEU A 105 3.95 19.08 -8.07
C LEU A 105 3.38 20.50 -7.86
N LYS A 106 4.25 21.52 -7.80
CA LYS A 106 3.84 22.93 -7.66
C LYS A 106 3.02 23.46 -8.84
N GLU A 107 3.03 22.76 -9.98
CA GLU A 107 2.27 23.18 -11.16
C GLU A 107 0.76 22.97 -11.00
N PHE A 108 0.34 22.07 -10.10
CA PHE A 108 -1.07 21.66 -9.99
C PHE A 108 -1.55 21.37 -8.56
N ALA A 109 -0.66 21.13 -7.60
CA ALA A 109 -1.01 20.85 -6.21
C ALA A 109 -0.97 22.13 -5.36
N ASP A 110 -2.02 22.34 -4.56
CA ASP A 110 -2.10 23.38 -3.54
C ASP A 110 -1.12 23.13 -2.38
N ASP A 111 -0.90 21.85 -2.07
CA ASP A 111 -0.04 21.39 -0.97
C ASP A 111 0.44 19.94 -1.24
N VAL A 112 1.53 19.54 -0.59
CA VAL A 112 2.15 18.22 -0.76
C VAL A 112 2.54 17.67 0.62
N ALA A 113 2.22 16.40 0.86
CA ALA A 113 2.64 15.69 2.06
C ALA A 113 3.29 14.36 1.68
N VAL A 114 4.25 13.93 2.47
CA VAL A 114 4.80 12.57 2.42
C VAL A 114 4.46 11.90 3.73
N VAL A 115 3.86 10.71 3.64
CA VAL A 115 3.40 9.94 4.79
C VAL A 115 4.03 8.56 4.73
N LYS A 116 4.74 8.19 5.79
CA LYS A 116 5.21 6.84 6.02
C LYS A 116 4.06 5.99 6.50
N ILE A 117 3.74 4.95 5.75
CA ILE A 117 2.69 3.99 6.14
C ILE A 117 3.37 2.66 6.42
N SER A 118 3.27 2.20 7.66
CA SER A 118 3.68 0.86 8.05
C SER A 118 2.50 -0.09 7.95
N MET A 119 2.71 -1.21 7.27
CA MET A 119 1.67 -2.19 6.98
C MET A 119 2.17 -3.59 7.27
N LYS A 120 1.28 -4.41 7.84
CA LYS A 120 1.50 -5.84 7.97
C LYS A 120 0.93 -6.54 6.75
N THR A 121 1.75 -7.29 6.03
CA THR A 121 1.37 -8.03 4.81
C THR A 121 1.77 -9.50 4.91
N ILE A 122 1.20 -10.33 4.05
CA ILE A 122 1.69 -11.69 3.80
C ILE A 122 2.65 -11.67 2.62
N ASN A 123 3.86 -12.18 2.83
CA ASN A 123 4.87 -12.27 1.78
C ASN A 123 4.76 -13.56 0.95
N ARG A 124 5.64 -13.70 -0.05
CA ARG A 124 5.65 -14.86 -0.97
C ARG A 124 5.92 -16.21 -0.29
N ASN A 125 6.50 -16.21 0.91
CA ASN A 125 6.76 -17.40 1.71
C ASN A 125 5.61 -17.74 2.67
N LEU A 126 4.47 -17.05 2.58
CA LEU A 126 3.32 -17.17 3.50
C LEU A 126 3.61 -16.66 4.91
N GLU A 127 4.60 -15.79 5.07
CA GLU A 127 4.98 -15.25 6.37
C GLU A 127 4.45 -13.83 6.52
N GLU A 128 4.06 -13.47 7.74
CA GLU A 128 3.72 -12.09 8.07
C GLU A 128 4.99 -11.24 8.09
N GLU A 129 4.97 -10.13 7.38
CA GLU A 129 6.03 -9.13 7.42
C GLU A 129 5.45 -7.73 7.68
N ILE A 130 6.26 -6.85 8.25
CA ILE A 130 5.92 -5.44 8.40
C ILE A 130 6.83 -4.64 7.47
N GLY A 131 6.22 -4.03 6.46
CA GLY A 131 6.86 -3.08 5.56
C GLY A 131 6.53 -1.65 5.96
N THR A 132 7.40 -0.71 5.63
CA THR A 132 7.10 0.73 5.67
C THR A 132 7.56 1.34 4.36
N GLY A 133 6.74 2.19 3.76
CA GLY A 133 7.16 2.96 2.61
C GLY A 133 6.55 4.35 2.58
N ASP A 134 7.01 5.15 1.62
CA ASP A 134 6.72 6.58 1.56
C ASP A 134 5.60 6.85 0.56
N TYR A 135 4.48 7.36 1.07
CA TYR A 135 3.27 7.64 0.29
C TYR A 135 3.13 9.15 0.12
N VAL A 136 3.14 9.59 -1.13
CA VAL A 136 3.02 10.99 -1.51
C VAL A 136 1.55 11.32 -1.69
N PHE A 137 1.12 12.37 -1.01
CA PHE A 137 -0.21 12.95 -1.11
C PHE A 137 -0.13 14.36 -1.67
N VAL A 138 -1.08 14.70 -2.53
CA VAL A 138 -1.24 16.04 -3.11
C VAL A 138 -2.59 16.59 -2.74
N LYS A 139 -2.66 17.88 -2.44
CA LYS A 139 -3.91 18.59 -2.20
C LYS A 139 -4.31 19.32 -3.47
N ILE A 140 -5.52 19.10 -3.96
CA ILE A 140 -6.05 19.74 -5.17
C ILE A 140 -7.46 20.21 -4.89
N SER A 141 -7.71 21.50 -5.08
CA SER A 141 -9.03 22.11 -4.85
C SER A 141 -9.55 21.81 -3.44
N GLY A 142 -8.65 21.81 -2.45
CA GLY A 142 -9.00 21.57 -1.05
C GLY A 142 -9.03 20.10 -0.60
N GLN A 143 -8.98 19.13 -1.53
CA GLN A 143 -9.04 17.70 -1.21
C GLN A 143 -7.66 17.05 -1.31
N TRP A 144 -7.31 16.23 -0.33
CA TRP A 144 -6.12 15.39 -0.39
C TRP A 144 -6.38 14.16 -1.24
N LYS A 145 -5.40 13.79 -2.06
CA LYS A 145 -5.43 12.60 -2.90
C LYS A 145 -4.09 11.88 -2.83
N PHE A 146 -4.13 10.55 -2.86
CA PHE A 146 -2.93 9.74 -3.03
C PHE A 146 -2.36 9.97 -4.44
N TYR A 147 -1.08 10.32 -4.52
CA TYR A 147 -0.39 10.57 -5.78
C TYR A 147 0.45 9.38 -6.19
N ARG A 148 1.36 8.93 -5.31
CA ARG A 148 2.34 7.90 -5.63
C ARG A 148 3.01 7.30 -4.39
N TYR A 149 3.53 6.09 -4.56
CA TYR A 149 4.41 5.39 -3.61
C TYR A 149 5.89 5.45 -4.04
N GLN A 150 6.82 5.56 -3.08
CA GLN A 150 8.28 5.54 -3.30
C GLN A 150 9.01 4.60 -2.34
#